data_AF-A0A841QJ26-F1
#
_entry.id   AF-A0A841QJ26-F1
#
_cell.length_a   1.000
_cell.length_b   1.000
_cell.length_c   1.000
_cell.angle_alpha   90.00
_cell.angle_beta   90.00
_cell.angle_gamma   90.00
#
_symmetry.space_group_name_H-M   'P 1'
#
loop_
_entity.id
_entity.type
_entity.pdbx_description
1 polymer ?
#
loop_
_entity_poly.entity_id
_entity_poly.type
_entity_poly.pdbx_seq_one_letter_code
_entity_poly.pdbx_strand_id
1 'polypeptide(L)' 'MVRQTLSNVTFVEFGPREMHRAQPLSRMKPARLLLREQAQLESDAGEGFLRASERAALRRRAARAGRVARTLLQDLAA' A
#
# COMPACT_ATOMS: atom_id res chain seq x y z
N MET A 1 -30.15 -52.87 10.82
CA MET A 1 -30.64 -51.86 9.84
C MET A 1 -31.28 -50.78 10.69
N VAL A 2 -30.63 -49.66 11.01
CA VAL A 2 -30.35 -48.52 10.13
C VAL A 2 -28.99 -47.91 10.50
N ARG A 3 -28.19 -47.67 9.47
CA ARG A 3 -26.90 -47.01 9.48
C ARG A 3 -27.18 -45.52 9.25
N GLN A 4 -26.89 -44.66 10.23
CA GLN A 4 -26.83 -43.21 10.02
C GLN A 4 -25.52 -42.70 10.59
N THR A 5 -24.59 -42.47 9.67
CA THR A 5 -23.32 -41.77 9.84
C THR A 5 -23.58 -40.28 10.00
N LEU A 6 -23.20 -39.71 11.15
CA LEU A 6 -23.00 -38.27 11.32
C LEU A 6 -21.53 -38.03 11.67
N SER A 7 -20.77 -37.97 10.57
CA SER A 7 -19.54 -37.22 10.31
C SER A 7 -18.97 -36.37 11.44
N ASN A 8 -17.72 -36.70 11.80
CA ASN A 8 -16.69 -35.90 12.46
C ASN A 8 -16.96 -34.38 12.44
N VAL A 9 -17.47 -33.84 13.54
CA VAL A 9 -17.37 -32.41 13.83
C VAL A 9 -16.10 -32.21 14.64
N THR A 10 -14.99 -31.95 13.95
CA THR A 10 -13.77 -31.47 14.59
C THR A 10 -13.97 -30.00 14.90
N PHE A 11 -14.21 -29.67 16.16
CA PHE A 11 -14.14 -28.28 16.62
C PHE A 11 -12.68 -27.84 16.50
N VAL A 12 -12.38 -27.06 15.48
CA VAL A 12 -11.10 -26.37 15.37
C VAL A 12 -11.19 -25.17 16.31
N GLU A 13 -10.72 -25.37 17.54
CA GLU A 13 -10.48 -24.31 18.49
C GLU A 13 -9.36 -23.43 17.91
N PHE A 14 -9.74 -22.31 17.30
CA PHE A 14 -8.77 -21.28 16.95
C PHE A 14 -8.27 -20.69 18.27
N GLY A 15 -7.09 -21.16 18.71
CA GLY A 15 -6.32 -20.56 19.80
C GLY A 15 -6.14 -19.05 19.59
N PRO A 16 -5.67 -18.31 20.62
CA PRO A 16 -5.68 -16.85 20.64
C PRO A 16 -5.13 -16.33 19.33
N ARG A 17 -6.02 -15.67 18.56
CA ARG A 17 -5.77 -15.12 17.24
C ARG A 17 -4.49 -14.30 17.33
N GLU A 18 -3.37 -14.89 16.92
CA GLU A 18 -2.10 -14.17 16.87
C GLU A 18 -2.37 -12.94 16.02
N MET A 19 -2.36 -11.79 16.70
CA MET A 19 -2.58 -10.50 16.10
C MET A 19 -1.32 -10.23 15.28
N HIS A 20 -1.27 -10.83 14.08
CA HIS A 20 -0.17 -10.66 13.14
C HIS A 20 0.07 -9.17 12.99
N ARG A 21 1.19 -8.74 13.58
CA ARG A 21 1.62 -7.36 13.79
C ARG A 21 1.09 -6.43 12.70
N ALA A 22 0.20 -5.50 13.05
CA ALA A 22 -0.16 -4.36 12.20
C ALA A 22 1.00 -3.37 11.97
N GLN A 23 2.17 -3.64 12.57
CA GLN A 23 3.34 -2.76 12.58
C GLN A 23 3.99 -2.55 11.20
N PRO A 24 4.14 -3.54 10.31
CA PRO A 24 4.77 -3.34 9.00
C PRO A 24 3.92 -2.42 8.11
N LEU A 25 2.60 -2.65 8.08
CA LEU A 25 1.67 -1.85 7.27
C LEU A 25 1.57 -0.41 7.76
N SER A 26 1.63 -0.17 9.07
CA SER A 26 1.63 1.18 9.64
C SER A 26 2.90 1.95 9.25
N ARG A 27 4.06 1.28 9.26
CA ARG A 27 5.34 1.86 8.85
C ARG A 27 5.42 2.17 7.35
N MET A 28 4.70 1.44 6.51
CA MET A 28 4.61 1.72 5.07
C MET A 28 3.68 2.87 4.69
N LYS A 29 2.83 3.37 5.61
CA LYS A 29 1.84 4.43 5.32
C LYS A 29 2.48 5.68 4.70
N PRO A 30 3.60 6.24 5.21
CA PRO A 30 4.20 7.43 4.64
C PRO A 30 4.69 7.23 3.20
N ALA A 31 5.35 6.09 2.91
CA ALA A 31 5.79 5.76 1.56
C ALA A 31 4.60 5.58 0.60
N ARG A 32 3.52 4.93 1.05
CA ARG A 32 2.31 4.76 0.24
C ARG A 32 1.61 6.08 -0.07
N LEU A 33 1.60 7.04 0.86
CA LEU A 33 1.05 8.37 0.63
C LEU A 33 1.85 9.13 -0.43
N LEU A 34 3.18 9.08 -0.35
CA LEU A 34 4.05 9.75 -1.33
C LEU A 34 3.94 9.15 -2.73
N LEU A 35 3.78 7.82 -2.85
CA LEU A 35 3.54 7.18 -4.14
C LEU A 35 2.19 7.58 -4.75
N ARG A 36 1.16 7.77 -3.91
CA ARG A 36 -0.13 8.30 -4.37
C ARG A 36 -0.02 9.76 -4.81
N GLU A 37 0.71 10.59 -4.07
CA GLU A 37 0.97 11.98 -4.47
C GLU A 37 1.73 12.03 -5.79
N GLN A 38 2.76 11.20 -5.97
CA GLN A 38 3.47 11.09 -7.24
C GLN A 38 2.51 10.76 -8.40
N ALA A 39 1.70 9.72 -8.25
CA ALA A 39 0.76 9.29 -9.29
C ALA A 39 -0.27 10.39 -9.63
N GLN A 40 -0.78 11.11 -8.62
CA GLN A 40 -1.68 12.22 -8.84
C GLN A 40 -1.00 13.35 -9.63
N LEU A 41 0.20 13.75 -9.24
CA LEU A 41 0.94 14.83 -9.92
C LEU A 41 1.33 14.46 -11.36
N GLU A 42 1.60 13.18 -11.63
CA GLU A 42 1.83 12.67 -12.99
C GLU A 42 0.55 12.69 -13.83
N SER A 43 -0.58 12.33 -13.22
CA SER A 43 -1.91 12.44 -13.83
C SER A 43 -2.23 13.90 -14.17
N ASP A 44 -2.09 14.81 -13.20
CA ASP A 44 -2.34 16.25 -13.38
C ASP A 44 -1.43 16.85 -14.45
N ALA A 45 -0.16 16.40 -14.53
CA ALA A 45 0.76 16.83 -15.56
C ALA A 45 0.40 16.31 -16.96
N GLY A 46 -0.30 15.17 -17.03
CA GLY A 46 -0.80 14.52 -18.24
C GLY A 46 -2.15 15.07 -18.71
N GLU A 47 -2.98 15.54 -17.78
CA GLU A 47 -4.23 16.23 -18.10
C GLU A 47 -3.93 17.58 -18.80
N GLY A 48 -4.76 17.89 -19.79
CA GLY A 48 -4.51 18.93 -20.80
C GLY A 48 -4.48 20.37 -20.27
N PHE A 49 -4.02 21.27 -21.15
CA PHE A 49 -3.96 22.74 -21.02
C PHE A 49 -3.11 23.34 -19.88
N LEU A 50 -2.14 22.60 -19.33
CA LEU A 50 -1.08 23.22 -18.54
C LEU A 50 -0.03 23.89 -19.42
N ARG A 51 0.47 25.05 -18.99
CA ARG A 51 1.66 25.67 -19.59
C ARG A 51 2.87 24.75 -19.39
N ALA A 52 3.84 24.82 -20.30
CA ALA A 52 5.04 23.99 -20.22
C ALA A 52 5.78 24.13 -18.87
N SER A 53 5.81 25.34 -18.30
CA SER A 53 6.41 25.64 -17.00
C SER A 53 5.68 24.93 -15.83
N GLU A 54 4.34 24.92 -15.85
CA GLU A 54 3.50 24.29 -14.84
C GLU A 54 3.65 22.77 -14.89
N ARG A 55 3.60 22.20 -16.10
CA ARG A 55 3.87 20.76 -16.32
C ARG A 55 5.27 20.37 -15.83
N ALA A 56 6.28 21.18 -16.09
CA ALA A 56 7.63 20.95 -15.58
C ALA A 56 7.73 21.07 -14.05
N ALA A 57 6.94 21.94 -13.42
CA ALA A 57 6.86 22.04 -11.98
C ALA A 57 6.22 20.80 -11.35
N LEU A 58 5.09 20.32 -11.90
CA LEU A 58 4.41 19.11 -11.46
C LEU A 58 5.31 17.87 -11.59
N ARG A 59 5.96 17.67 -12.74
CA ARG A 59 6.90 16.55 -12.92
C ARG A 59 8.06 16.58 -11.94
N ARG A 60 8.61 17.76 -11.64
CA ARG A 60 9.67 17.90 -10.62
C ARG A 60 9.16 17.54 -9.23
N ARG A 61 7.92 17.90 -8.90
CA ARG A 61 7.29 17.54 -7.62
C ARG A 61 7.03 16.03 -7.53
N ALA A 62 6.49 15.42 -8.58
CA ALA A 62 6.29 13.98 -8.68
C ALA A 62 7.60 13.21 -8.48
N ALA A 63 8.67 13.61 -9.19
CA ALA A 63 9.98 13.00 -9.06
C ALA A 63 10.59 13.14 -7.65
N ARG A 64 10.29 14.23 -6.93
CA ARG A 64 10.68 14.36 -5.52
C ARG A 64 9.90 13.40 -4.63
N ALA A 65 8.58 13.36 -4.75
CA ALA A 65 7.73 12.45 -3.97
C ALA A 65 8.15 10.99 -4.15
N GLY A 66 8.40 10.56 -5.40
CA GLY A 66 8.88 9.22 -5.70
C GLY A 66 10.26 8.90 -5.11
N ARG A 67 11.21 9.85 -5.14
CA ARG A 67 12.51 9.67 -4.50
C ARG A 67 12.40 9.50 -2.98
N VAL A 68 11.60 10.34 -2.31
CA VAL A 68 11.39 10.23 -0.86
C VAL A 68 10.70 8.90 -0.51
N ALA A 69 9.69 8.49 -1.28
CA ALA A 69 9.04 7.20 -1.09
C ALA A 69 10.02 6.04 -1.21
N ARG A 70 10.92 6.08 -2.21
CA ARG A 70 11.95 5.06 -2.41
C ARG A 70 12.91 4.99 -1.23
N THR A 71 13.40 6.13 -0.74
CA THR A 71 14.30 6.16 0.44
C THR A 71 13.60 5.56 1.66
N LEU A 72 12.35 5.96 1.94
CA LEU A 72 11.60 5.39 3.05
C LEU A 72 11.39 3.87 2.92
N LEU A 73 11.15 3.36 1.71
CA LEU A 73 11.04 1.92 1.49
C LEU A 73 12.38 1.20 1.68
N GLN A 74 13.49 1.83 1.29
CA GLN A 74 14.84 1.29 1.53
C GLN A 74 15.15 1.24 3.03
N ASP A 75 14.86 2.32 3.76
CA ASP A 75 15.05 2.40 5.21
C ASP A 75 14.21 1.37 5.97
N LEU A 76 13.03 1.01 5.45
CA LEU A 76 12.18 -0.02 6.03
C LEU A 76 12.62 -1.44 5.70
N ALA A 77 13.41 -1.62 4.65
CA ALA A 77 13.93 -2.91 4.22
C ALA A 77 15.31 -3.24 4.83
N ALA A 78 15.98 -2.25 5.43
CA ALA A 78 17.22 -2.38 6.18
C ALA A 78 16.98 -2.83 7.63
#